data_AF-A0A7C1AMA3-F1
#
_entry.id   AF-A0A7C1AMA3-F1
#
_cell.length_a   1.000
_cell.length_b   1.000
_cell.length_c   1.000
_cell.angle_alpha   90.00
_cell.angle_beta   90.00
_cell.angle_gamma   90.00
#
_symmetry.space_group_name_H-M   'P 1'
#
loop_
_entity.id
_entity.type
_entity.pdbx_description
1 polymer ?
#
loop_
_entity_poly.entity_id
_entity_poly.type
_entity_poly.pdbx_seq_one_letter_code
_entity_poly.pdbx_strand_id
1 'polypeptide(L)'
;MERNLIIAGLLVAIFLALFLSPFASSYPDGLEKVAEKLGFIDKENVHLNSPLPDYTLPFVKNEKLSTSLAGVIGTILVFAITIFVGKMIKS
;
A
#
# COMPACT_ATOMS: atom_id res chain seq x y z
N MET A 1 -24.37 2.61 -8.26
CA MET A 1 -23.75 2.89 -6.94
C MET A 1 -23.88 4.38 -6.69
N GLU A 2 -24.43 4.78 -5.56
CA GLU A 2 -24.60 6.20 -5.22
C GLU A 2 -23.24 6.90 -5.16
N ARG A 3 -23.08 8.01 -5.88
CA ARG A 3 -21.80 8.78 -5.93
C ARG A 3 -21.28 9.12 -4.53
N ASN A 4 -22.20 9.42 -3.61
CA ASN A 4 -21.89 9.78 -2.24
C ASN A 4 -21.25 8.61 -1.47
N LEU A 5 -21.66 7.36 -1.73
CA LEU A 5 -21.05 6.18 -1.09
C LEU A 5 -19.62 5.96 -1.59
N ILE A 6 -19.34 6.22 -2.86
CA ILE A 6 -17.99 6.10 -3.43
C ILE A 6 -17.04 7.11 -2.77
N ILE A 7 -17.49 8.36 -2.67
CA ILE A 7 -16.71 9.43 -2.05
C ILE A 7 -16.50 9.16 -0.57
N ALA A 8 -17.55 8.76 0.15
CA ALA A 8 -17.44 8.41 1.57
C ALA A 8 -16.46 7.26 1.79
N GLY A 9 -16.54 6.18 0.99
CA GLY A 9 -15.62 5.06 1.06
C GLY A 9 -14.17 5.46 0.78
N LEU A 10 -13.94 6.31 -0.23
CA LEU A 10 -12.61 6.83 -0.53
C LEU A 10 -12.04 7.68 0.61
N LEU A 11 -12.86 8.54 1.21
CA LEU A 11 -12.44 9.36 2.37
C LEU A 11 -12.07 8.49 3.57
N VAL A 12 -12.86 7.45 3.85
CA VAL A 12 -12.53 6.48 4.90
C VAL A 12 -11.21 5.79 4.58
N ALA A 13 -11.01 5.29 3.36
CA ALA A 13 -9.77 4.63 2.97
C ALA A 13 -8.53 5.55 3.13
N ILE A 14 -8.63 6.80 2.68
CA ILE A 14 -7.55 7.80 2.84
C ILE A 14 -7.29 8.09 4.32
N PHE A 15 -8.33 8.20 5.15
CA PHE A 15 -8.20 8.39 6.59
C PHE A 15 -7.44 7.22 7.23
N LEU A 16 -7.82 5.97 6.91
CA LEU A 16 -7.11 4.79 7.41
C LEU A 16 -5.63 4.78 6.96
N ALA A 17 -5.38 5.10 5.69
CA ALA A 17 -4.03 5.17 5.14
C ALA A 17 -3.16 6.23 5.84
N LEU A 18 -3.71 7.42 6.14
CA LEU A 18 -2.97 8.49 6.80
C LEU A 18 -2.74 8.25 8.29
N PHE A 19 -3.76 7.79 9.01
CA PHE A 19 -3.74 7.81 10.47
C PHE A 19 -3.47 6.46 11.11
N LEU A 20 -3.79 5.35 10.45
CA LEU A 20 -3.60 4.01 11.02
C LEU A 20 -2.39 3.27 10.45
N SER A 21 -2.07 3.45 9.17
CA SER A 21 -0.88 2.80 8.57
C SER A 21 0.47 3.12 9.25
N PRO A 22 0.76 4.33 9.78
CA PRO A 22 2.02 4.57 10.50
C PRO A 22 2.15 3.82 11.83
N PHE A 23 1.07 3.19 12.29
CA PHE A 23 1.05 2.33 13.48
C PHE A 23 0.97 0.85 13.10
N ALA A 24 1.31 0.49 11.86
CA ALA A 24 1.45 -0.89 11.43
C ALA A 24 2.46 -1.64 12.32
N SER A 25 2.20 -2.94 12.52
CA SER A 25 3.04 -3.82 13.32
C SER A 25 4.45 -3.92 12.73
N SER A 26 5.46 -3.87 13.59
CA SER A 26 6.87 -4.11 13.23
C SER A 26 7.27 -5.59 13.26
N TYR A 27 6.36 -6.49 13.60
CA TYR A 27 6.62 -7.94 13.58
C TYR A 27 6.59 -8.49 12.15
N PRO A 28 7.38 -9.54 11.87
CA PRO A 28 7.42 -10.14 10.55
C PRO A 28 6.05 -10.66 10.14
N ASP A 29 5.70 -10.44 8.88
CA ASP A 29 4.43 -10.90 8.35
C ASP A 29 4.40 -12.44 8.20
N GLY A 30 3.27 -12.98 7.75
CA GLY A 30 3.11 -14.43 7.63
C GLY A 30 4.09 -15.09 6.65
N LEU A 31 4.47 -14.39 5.58
CA LEU A 31 5.41 -14.88 4.58
C LEU A 31 6.84 -14.82 5.13
N GLU A 32 7.21 -13.67 5.71
CA GLU A 32 8.53 -13.49 6.33
C GLU A 32 8.75 -14.50 7.46
N LYS A 33 7.77 -14.67 8.35
CA LYS A 33 7.88 -15.58 9.48
C LYS A 33 8.01 -17.05 9.07
N VAL A 34 7.38 -17.44 7.96
CA VAL A 34 7.56 -18.78 7.37
C VAL A 34 8.95 -18.91 6.75
N ALA A 35 9.41 -17.88 6.04
CA ALA A 35 10.74 -17.85 5.42
C ALA A 35 11.87 -17.89 6.45
N GLU A 36 11.73 -17.16 7.57
CA GLU A 36 12.63 -17.25 8.72
C GLU A 36 12.64 -18.67 9.31
N LYS A 37 11.46 -19.24 9.57
CA LYS A 37 11.34 -20.57 10.17
C LYS A 37 11.96 -21.69 9.31
N LEU A 38 11.86 -21.56 7.99
CA LEU A 38 12.40 -22.52 7.03
C LEU A 38 13.82 -22.18 6.57
N GLY A 39 14.41 -21.09 7.07
CA GLY A 39 15.80 -20.70 6.81
C GLY A 39 16.07 -20.26 5.37
N PHE A 40 15.08 -19.66 4.69
CA PHE A 40 15.24 -19.14 3.34
C PHE A 40 14.98 -17.65 3.19
N ILE A 41 14.81 -16.91 4.29
CA ILE A 41 14.65 -15.44 4.26
C ILE A 41 15.80 -14.77 3.48
N ASP A 42 17.04 -15.21 3.68
CA ASP A 42 18.23 -14.69 2.98
C ASP A 42 18.33 -15.10 1.49
N LYS A 43 17.44 -15.98 1.02
CA LYS A 43 17.34 -16.37 -0.39
C LYS A 43 16.36 -15.50 -1.17
N GLU A 44 15.87 -14.42 -0.56
CA GLU A 44 15.08 -13.42 -1.25
C GLU A 44 15.90 -12.84 -2.42
N ASN A 45 15.48 -13.16 -3.64
CA ASN A 45 16.07 -12.62 -4.85
C ASN A 45 15.08 -11.62 -5.43
N VAL A 46 15.32 -10.33 -5.17
CA VAL A 46 14.55 -9.23 -5.75
C VAL A 46 14.88 -9.14 -7.24
N HIS A 47 14.09 -9.80 -8.08
CA HIS A 47 14.26 -9.77 -9.54
C HIS A 47 13.74 -8.48 -10.16
N LEU A 48 12.83 -7.79 -9.46
CA LEU A 48 12.23 -6.54 -9.89
C LEU A 48 12.36 -5.52 -8.77
N ASN A 49 13.05 -4.41 -9.02
CA ASN A 49 13.11 -3.32 -8.05
C ASN A 49 11.71 -2.75 -7.84
N SER A 50 11.18 -2.91 -6.63
CA SER A 50 9.94 -2.26 -6.24
C SER A 50 10.15 -0.74 -6.20
N PRO A 51 9.21 0.07 -6.71
CA PRO A 51 9.29 1.53 -6.62
C PRO A 51 9.16 2.04 -5.18
N LEU A 52 8.57 1.26 -4.27
CA LEU A 52 8.36 1.58 -2.85
C LEU A 52 8.64 0.34 -1.98
N PRO A 53 9.90 -0.09 -1.83
CA PRO A 53 10.25 -1.22 -0.98
C PRO A 53 9.87 -0.89 0.47
N ASP A 54 9.23 -1.85 1.16
CA ASP A 54 8.77 -1.71 2.55
C ASP A 54 7.93 -0.45 2.82
N TYR A 55 7.19 0.03 1.80
CA TYR A 55 6.41 1.27 1.86
C TYR A 55 7.27 2.52 2.17
N THR A 56 8.56 2.46 1.83
CA THR A 56 9.51 3.55 2.00
C THR A 56 9.56 4.45 0.75
N LEU A 57 9.54 5.76 0.98
CA LEU A 57 9.69 6.81 -0.02
C LEU A 57 11.13 7.31 0.04
N PRO A 58 11.89 7.28 -1.06
CA PRO A 58 13.31 7.62 -1.05
C PRO A 58 13.62 9.05 -0.60
N PHE A 59 12.62 9.95 -0.65
CA PHE A 59 12.75 11.36 -0.29
C PHE A 59 12.25 11.68 1.14
N VAL A 60 11.70 10.72 1.87
CA VAL A 60 11.10 10.93 3.20
C VAL A 60 11.86 10.13 4.25
N LYS A 61 12.59 10.83 5.14
CA LYS A 61 13.42 10.18 6.18
C LYS A 61 12.63 9.61 7.36
N ASN A 62 11.40 10.08 7.57
CA ASN A 62 10.56 9.62 8.68
C ASN A 62 9.73 8.43 8.21
N GLU A 63 10.05 7.23 8.70
CA GLU A 63 9.42 5.96 8.33
C GLU A 63 7.90 6.03 8.45
N LYS A 64 7.36 6.56 9.56
CA LYS A 64 5.91 6.66 9.78
C LYS A 64 5.24 7.55 8.73
N LEU A 65 5.82 8.71 8.46
CA LEU A 65 5.30 9.61 7.42
C LEU A 65 5.44 8.98 6.04
N SER A 66 6.51 8.24 5.79
CA SER A 66 6.73 7.52 4.56
C SER A 66 5.65 6.45 4.32
N THR A 67 5.39 5.58 5.30
CA THR A 67 4.37 4.54 5.24
C THR A 67 2.98 5.15 4.98
N SER A 68 2.68 6.24 5.68
CA SER A 68 1.41 6.98 5.50
C SER A 68 1.23 7.49 4.09
N LEU A 69 2.26 8.14 3.55
CA LEU A 69 2.23 8.69 2.19
C LEU A 69 2.20 7.59 1.13
N ALA A 70 2.96 6.51 1.30
CA ALA A 70 2.92 5.35 0.42
C ALA A 70 1.51 4.74 0.38
N GLY A 71 0.84 4.61 1.54
CA GLY A 71 -0.54 4.13 1.62
C GLY A 71 -1.53 5.04 0.89
N VAL A 72 -1.40 6.35 1.03
CA VAL A 72 -2.27 7.32 0.31
C VAL A 72 -2.05 7.27 -1.18
N ILE A 73 -0.78 7.29 -1.62
CA ILE A 73 -0.42 7.24 -3.04
C ILE A 73 -0.96 5.95 -3.67
N GLY A 74 -0.74 4.81 -3.03
CA GLY A 74 -1.26 3.52 -3.49
C GLY A 74 -2.79 3.50 -3.58
N THR A 75 -3.48 4.02 -2.56
CA THR A 75 -4.95 4.09 -2.52
C THR A 75 -5.51 4.93 -3.68
N ILE A 76 -4.95 6.12 -3.90
CA ILE A 76 -5.36 7.01 -4.99
C ILE A 76 -5.07 6.37 -6.34
N LEU A 77 -3.91 5.74 -6.49
CA LEU A 77 -3.49 5.09 -7.73
C LEU A 77 -4.46 3.97 -8.12
N VAL A 78 -4.74 3.05 -7.19
CA VAL A 78 -5.67 1.93 -7.44
C VAL A 78 -7.07 2.47 -7.76
N PHE A 79 -7.56 3.44 -7.00
CA PHE A 79 -8.87 4.04 -7.24
C PHE A 79 -8.95 4.67 -8.65
N ALA A 80 -7.93 5.43 -9.05
CA ALA A 80 -7.85 6.04 -10.38
C ALA A 80 -7.85 4.99 -11.50
N ILE A 81 -7.05 3.92 -11.35
CA ILE A 81 -7.02 2.80 -12.30
C ILE A 81 -8.38 2.13 -12.40
N THR A 82 -9.05 1.85 -11.28
CA THR A 82 -10.38 1.21 -11.27
C THR A 82 -11.41 2.06 -12.02
N ILE A 83 -11.44 3.38 -11.78
CA ILE A 83 -12.35 4.28 -12.50
C ILE A 83 -12.00 4.36 -13.98
N PHE A 84 -10.71 4.40 -14.32
CA PHE A 84 -10.25 4.43 -15.71
C PHE A 84 -10.66 3.17 -16.49
N VAL A 85 -10.36 2.00 -15.95
CA VAL A 85 -10.74 0.71 -16.56
C VAL A 85 -12.26 0.59 -16.66
N GLY A 86 -13.00 0.94 -15.61
CA GLY A 86 -14.46 0.93 -15.64
C GLY A 86 -15.06 1.85 -16.70
N LYS A 87 -14.42 3.00 -16.98
CA LYS A 87 -14.81 3.87 -18.09
C LYS A 87 -14.49 3.28 -19.46
N MET A 88 -13.34 2.63 -19.62
CA MET A 88 -12.96 1.99 -20.88
C MET A 88 -13.90 0.85 -21.27
N ILE A 89 -14.34 0.03 -20.32
CA ILE A 89 -15.24 -1.11 -20.58
C ILE A 89 -16.67 -0.64 -20.93
N LYS A 90 -17.08 0.51 -20.41
CA LYS A 90 -18.40 1.09 -20.69
C LYS A 90 -18.44 1.88 -22.01
N SER A 91 -17.27 2.22 -22.57
CA SER A 91 -17.14 2.90 -23.85
C SER A 91 -17.18 1.93 -25.03
#